data_AF-A0A257NPP0-F1
#
_entry.id   AF-A0A257NPP0-F1
#
_cell.length_a   1.000
_cell.length_b   1.000
_cell.length_c   1.000
_cell.angle_alpha   90.00
_cell.angle_beta   90.00
_cell.angle_gamma   90.00
#
_symmetry.space_group_name_H-M   'P 1'
#
loop_
_entity.id
_entity.type
_entity.pdbx_description
1 polymer ?
#
loop_
_entity_poly.entity_id
_entity_poly.type
_entity_poly.pdbx_seq_one_letter_code
_entity_poly.pdbx_strand_id
1 'polypeptide(L)'
;MLGKASRVVASKDSTVFVGGKGKKADIEARVAQLRALYGQTDSKFDKEKLEERIAKLSGGVAVISVGAATETEMKYLKDKIEDAVNAT
;
A
#
# COMPACT_ATOMS: atom_id res chain seq x y z
N MET A 1 0.92 16.45 -16.82
CA MET A 1 0.66 15.06 -17.25
C MET A 1 0.11 14.30 -16.05
N LEU A 2 -0.97 13.53 -16.18
CA LEU A 2 -1.65 12.86 -15.05
C LEU A 2 -1.08 11.47 -14.75
N GLY A 3 -1.14 11.06 -13.48
CA GLY A 3 -0.77 9.70 -13.03
C GLY A 3 -1.80 8.64 -13.45
N LYS A 4 -1.41 7.37 -13.42
CA LYS A 4 -2.27 6.22 -13.75
C LYS A 4 -2.15 5.11 -12.70
N ALA A 5 -3.28 4.50 -12.33
CA ALA A 5 -3.38 3.33 -11.47
C ALA A 5 -4.35 2.31 -12.08
N SER A 6 -4.23 1.04 -11.68
CA SER A 6 -5.05 -0.05 -12.23
C SER A 6 -6.39 -0.19 -11.50
N ARG A 7 -6.39 -0.01 -10.18
CA ARG A 7 -7.60 0.05 -9.36
C ARG A 7 -7.40 1.04 -8.22
N VAL A 8 -8.45 1.78 -7.89
CA VAL A 8 -8.48 2.69 -6.74
C VAL A 8 -9.66 2.30 -5.86
N VAL A 9 -9.39 2.05 -4.58
CA VAL A 9 -10.42 1.73 -3.58
C VAL A 9 -10.47 2.88 -2.60
N ALA A 10 -11.58 3.60 -2.58
CA ALA A 10 -11.82 4.70 -1.64
C ALA A 10 -12.79 4.23 -0.56
N SER A 11 -12.37 4.36 0.69
CA SER A 11 -13.20 4.18 1.89
C SER A 11 -13.37 5.52 2.60
N LYS A 12 -14.14 5.56 3.69
CA LYS A 12 -14.39 6.78 4.46
C LYS A 12 -13.10 7.45 4.94
N ASP A 13 -12.14 6.64 5.42
CA ASP A 13 -10.95 7.13 6.12
C ASP A 13 -9.64 6.84 5.36
N SER A 14 -9.68 5.99 4.33
CA SER A 14 -8.47 5.59 3.59
C SER A 14 -8.71 5.43 2.08
N THR A 15 -7.66 5.65 1.29
CA THR A 15 -7.67 5.40 -0.15
C THR A 15 -6.48 4.54 -0.54
N VAL A 16 -6.74 3.43 -1.21
CA VAL A 16 -5.72 2.46 -1.64
C VAL A 16 -5.60 2.50 -3.16
N PHE A 17 -4.36 2.71 -3.64
CA PHE A 17 -4.03 2.68 -5.05
C PHE A 17 -3.32 1.37 -5.40
N VAL A 18 -3.89 0.60 -6.31
CA VAL A 18 -3.39 -0.72 -6.71
C VAL A 18 -2.86 -0.65 -8.15
N GLY A 19 -1.65 -1.14 -8.36
CA GLY A 19 -1.03 -1.26 -9.69
C GLY A 19 -0.78 0.10 -10.37
N GLY A 20 -0.05 1.00 -9.69
CA GLY A 20 0.40 2.26 -10.27
C GLY A 20 1.35 2.07 -11.47
N LYS A 21 1.25 2.92 -12.49
CA LYS A 21 2.10 2.87 -13.70
C LYS A 21 3.33 3.80 -13.63
N GLY A 22 3.79 4.13 -12.41
CA GLY A 22 5.04 4.87 -12.21
C GLY A 22 6.25 4.01 -12.55
N LYS A 23 7.35 4.62 -13.01
CA LYS A 23 8.58 3.85 -13.25
C LYS A 23 9.16 3.43 -11.90
N LYS A 24 9.63 2.19 -11.81
CA LYS A 24 10.26 1.67 -10.59
C LYS A 24 11.46 2.52 -10.15
N ALA A 25 12.25 2.99 -11.12
CA ALA A 25 13.39 3.87 -10.89
C ALA A 25 13.00 5.19 -10.19
N ASP A 26 11.86 5.77 -10.54
CA ASP A 26 11.39 7.03 -9.93
C ASP A 26 10.99 6.79 -8.46
N ILE A 27 10.40 5.63 -8.16
CA ILE A 27 10.03 5.23 -6.80
C ILE A 27 11.29 4.97 -5.96
N GLU A 28 12.25 4.23 -6.50
CA GLU A 28 13.52 3.94 -5.82
C GLU A 28 14.33 5.22 -5.56
N ALA A 29 14.40 6.13 -6.54
CA ALA A 29 15.01 7.44 -6.37
C ALA A 29 14.32 8.25 -5.27
N ARG A 30 12.98 8.19 -5.20
CA ARG A 30 12.23 8.88 -4.15
C ARG A 30 12.48 8.27 -2.76
N VAL A 31 12.55 6.96 -2.66
CA VAL A 31 12.87 6.28 -1.39
C VAL A 31 14.29 6.64 -0.95
N ALA A 32 15.26 6.68 -1.86
CA ALA A 32 16.63 7.08 -1.56
C ALA A 32 16.70 8.53 -1.03
N GLN A 33 15.99 9.46 -1.66
CA GLN A 33 15.87 10.85 -1.18
C GLN A 33 15.31 10.90 0.25
N LEU A 34 14.24 10.16 0.54
CA LEU A 34 13.61 10.14 1.86
C LEU A 34 14.50 9.52 2.92
N ARG A 35 15.28 8.47 2.58
CA ARG A 35 16.27 7.87 3.49
C ARG A 35 17.41 8.83 3.82
N ALA A 36 17.87 9.62 2.85
CA ALA A 36 18.87 10.65 3.09
C ALA A 36 18.35 11.74 4.04
N LEU A 37 17.12 12.22 3.82
CA LEU A 37 16.42 13.15 4.72
C LEU A 37 16.25 12.58 6.13
N TYR A 38 15.88 11.30 6.25
CA TYR A 38 15.71 10.63 7.54
C TYR A 38 17.00 10.62 8.36
N GLY A 39 18.16 10.45 7.72
CA GLY A 39 19.47 10.47 8.39
C GLY A 39 19.96 11.87 8.78
N GLN A 40 19.45 12.93 8.14
CA GLN A 40 19.84 14.32 8.39
C GLN A 40 18.94 15.04 9.41
N THR A 41 17.75 14.48 9.66
CA THR A 41 16.80 15.01 10.63
C THR A 41 17.16 14.53 12.04
N ASP A 42 17.14 15.43 13.02
CA ASP A 42 17.32 15.09 14.44
C ASP A 42 15.98 15.04 15.22
N SER A 43 14.92 15.61 14.64
CA SER A 43 13.57 15.60 15.20
C SER A 43 12.97 14.20 15.15
N LYS A 44 12.59 13.67 16.32
CA LYS A 44 11.94 12.36 16.43
C LYS A 44 10.60 12.29 15.68
N PHE A 45 9.83 13.37 15.73
CA PHE A 45 8.55 13.49 15.02
C PHE A 45 8.75 13.37 13.50
N ASP A 46 9.76 14.05 12.96
CA ASP A 46 10.04 14.02 11.52
C ASP A 46 10.61 12.68 11.09
N LYS A 47 11.42 12.02 11.93
CA LYS A 47 11.86 10.63 11.69
C LYS A 47 10.68 9.68 11.55
N GLU A 48 9.76 9.69 12.51
CA GLU A 48 8.55 8.83 12.46
C GLU A 48 7.74 9.08 11.19
N LYS A 49 7.55 10.34 10.78
CA LYS A 49 6.80 10.68 9.56
C LYS A 49 7.53 10.29 8.27
N LEU A 50 8.84 10.41 8.23
CA LEU A 50 9.63 9.95 7.09
C LEU A 50 9.63 8.42 7.01
N GLU A 51 9.69 7.73 8.13
CA GLU A 51 9.64 6.27 8.20
C GLU A 51 8.28 5.72 7.72
N GLU A 52 7.16 6.29 8.20
CA GLU A 52 5.80 5.95 7.71
C GLU A 52 5.71 6.08 6.18
N ARG A 53 6.33 7.13 5.63
CA ARG A 53 6.28 7.43 4.20
C ARG A 53 7.18 6.52 3.38
N ILE A 54 8.37 6.19 3.89
CA ILE A 54 9.27 5.19 3.30
C ILE A 54 8.57 3.83 3.25
N ALA A 55 7.98 3.41 4.37
CA ALA A 55 7.26 2.15 4.48
C ALA A 55 6.12 2.06 3.45
N LYS A 56 5.34 3.11 3.26
CA LYS A 56 4.27 3.17 2.24
C LYS A 56 4.80 3.04 0.80
N LEU A 57 5.99 3.55 0.51
CA LEU A 57 6.59 3.48 -0.82
C LEU A 57 7.28 2.13 -1.08
N SER A 58 7.90 1.52 -0.06
CA SER A 58 8.61 0.24 -0.19
C SER A 58 7.71 -0.97 0.00
N GLY A 59 6.66 -0.88 0.82
CA GLY A 59 5.78 -1.99 1.17
C GLY A 59 4.82 -2.40 0.07
N GLY A 60 4.46 -1.47 -0.82
CA GLY A 60 3.56 -1.75 -1.94
C GLY A 60 2.15 -2.17 -1.49
N VAL A 61 1.43 -2.87 -2.37
CA VAL A 61 0.08 -3.38 -2.10
C VAL A 61 -0.02 -4.82 -2.62
N ALA A 62 -0.33 -5.76 -1.73
CA ALA A 62 -0.62 -7.15 -2.09
C ALA A 62 -2.10 -7.33 -2.43
N VAL A 63 -2.41 -8.17 -3.42
CA VAL A 63 -3.78 -8.49 -3.83
C VAL A 63 -3.97 -10.00 -3.73
N ILE A 64 -4.86 -10.43 -2.85
CA ILE A 64 -5.26 -11.84 -2.70
C ILE A 64 -6.53 -12.05 -3.53
N SER A 65 -6.48 -12.99 -4.48
CA SER A 65 -7.64 -13.35 -5.31
C SER A 65 -8.22 -14.66 -4.82
N VAL A 66 -9.50 -14.66 -4.47
CA VAL A 66 -10.22 -15.83 -3.94
C VAL A 66 -11.26 -16.27 -4.96
N GLY A 67 -11.20 -17.53 -5.38
CA GLY A 67 -12.16 -18.14 -6.30
C GLY A 67 -13.02 -19.20 -5.62
N ALA A 68 -14.25 -19.40 -6.09
CA ALA A 68 -15.14 -20.47 -5.67
C ALA A 68 -16.08 -20.86 -6.83
N ALA A 69 -16.77 -22.00 -6.70
CA ALA A 69 -17.68 -22.53 -7.73
C ALA A 69 -19.01 -21.76 -7.77
N THR A 70 -19.48 -21.26 -6.63
CA THR A 70 -20.72 -20.48 -6.51
C THR A 70 -20.48 -19.12 -5.85
N GLU A 71 -21.35 -18.14 -6.12
CA GLU A 71 -21.24 -16.80 -5.53
C GLU A 71 -21.33 -16.82 -4.00
N THR A 72 -22.18 -17.68 -3.44
CA THR A 72 -22.37 -17.83 -1.99
C THR A 72 -21.09 -18.32 -1.32
N GLU A 73 -20.42 -19.32 -1.91
CA GLU A 73 -19.14 -19.82 -1.40
C GLU A 73 -18.03 -18.78 -1.54
N MET A 74 -18.00 -18.05 -2.67
CA MET A 74 -17.00 -16.99 -2.88
C MET A 74 -17.08 -15.93 -1.79
N LYS A 75 -18.31 -15.51 -1.44
CA LYS A 75 -18.53 -14.53 -0.38
C LYS A 75 -18.12 -15.07 0.99
N TYR A 76 -18.49 -16.30 1.32
CA TYR A 76 -18.09 -16.95 2.56
C TYR A 76 -16.56 -17.06 2.71
N LEU A 77 -15.87 -17.53 1.65
CA LEU A 77 -14.41 -17.64 1.64
C LEU A 77 -13.73 -16.27 1.72
N LYS A 78 -14.26 -15.27 1.02
CA LYS A 78 -13.76 -13.90 1.09
C LYS A 78 -13.87 -13.35 2.51
N ASP A 79 -15.06 -13.42 3.13
CA ASP A 79 -15.30 -12.89 4.47
C ASP A 79 -14.41 -13.59 5.50
N LYS A 80 -14.21 -14.91 5.36
CA LYS A 80 -13.30 -15.70 6.22
C LYS A 80 -11.84 -15.30 6.07
N ILE A 81 -11.37 -15.03 4.85
CA ILE A 81 -9.99 -14.60 4.59
C ILE A 81 -9.78 -13.18 5.11
N GLU A 82 -10.76 -12.30 4.91
CA GLU A 82 -10.73 -10.92 5.41
C GLU A 82 -10.64 -10.89 6.94
N ASP A 83 -11.43 -11.71 7.62
CA ASP A 83 -11.36 -11.88 9.07
C ASP A 83 -10.01 -12.41 9.54
N ALA A 84 -9.47 -13.43 8.86
CA ALA A 84 -8.16 -13.98 9.16
C ALA A 84 -7.04 -12.94 9.00
N VAL A 85 -7.07 -12.12 7.95
CA VAL A 85 -6.08 -11.05 7.74
C VAL A 85 -6.16 -9.99 8.83
N ASN A 86 -7.37 -9.62 9.27
CA ASN A 86 -7.55 -8.61 10.33
C ASN A 86 -7.19 -9.13 11.73
N ALA A 87 -7.24 -10.44 11.95
CA ALA A 87 -6.85 -11.07 13.21
C ALA A 87 -5.34 -11.19 13.40
N THR A 88 -4.53 -10.81 12.40
CA THR A 88 -3.05 -10.91 12.42
C THR A 88 -2.41 -9.53 12.44
#